data_AF-A0A954C3Y6-F1
#
_entry.id   AF-A0A954C3Y6-F1
#
_cell.length_a   1.000
_cell.length_b   1.000
_cell.length_c   1.000
_cell.angle_alpha   90.00
_cell.angle_beta   90.00
_cell.angle_gamma   90.00
#
_symmetry.space_group_name_H-M   'P 1'
#
loop_
_entity.id
_entity.type
_entity.pdbx_description
1 polymer ?
#
loop_
_entity_poly.entity_id
_entity_poly.type
_entity_poly.pdbx_seq_one_letter_code
_entity_poly.pdbx_strand_id
1 'polypeptide(L)'
;MKRSEVLGVVAALALAVASAQELSPELAADVAPIQRDPSVRCEVRREGVRCKPRTYRFLLGRLPLAAKALRALEVADYRIEDLEAPGQFSIDDRAGAFANCEAPPRGTGEHLVIARGHLDLPLVPRVLGTGVIEVRYAPREDDPQRLQVACTVWFRLKNRALHRVTSALQRLLSRAIQGKLDALIGHATTLAERVEREPLVVYRALEAGKEASAEELAAYRRAFLVQ
;
A
#
# COMPACT_ATOMS: atom_id res chain seq x y z
N MET A 1 32.08 6.58 31.63
CA MET A 1 31.16 5.82 30.74
C MET A 1 29.84 5.65 31.46
N LYS A 2 28.81 6.37 31.01
CA LYS A 2 27.57 6.63 31.76
C LYS A 2 26.50 5.59 31.42
N ARG A 3 25.92 4.99 32.46
CA ARG A 3 24.75 4.08 32.42
C ARG A 3 23.45 4.73 31.88
N SER A 4 23.48 5.97 31.39
CA SER A 4 22.30 6.73 30.93
C SER A 4 21.94 6.54 29.45
N GLU A 5 22.82 5.98 28.62
CA GLU A 5 22.54 5.78 27.18
C GLU A 5 21.80 4.47 26.89
N VAL A 6 21.87 3.48 27.79
CA VAL A 6 21.25 2.16 27.61
C VAL A 6 19.74 2.18 27.90
N LEU A 7 19.25 3.09 28.76
CA LEU A 7 17.80 3.23 29.03
C LEU A 7 17.03 3.94 27.89
N GLY A 8 17.70 4.78 27.09
CA GLY A 8 17.07 5.49 25.97
C GLY A 8 16.73 4.57 24.78
N VAL A 9 17.57 3.56 24.53
CA VAL A 9 17.39 2.60 23.43
C VAL A 9 16.31 1.56 23.77
N VAL A 10 16.16 1.18 25.03
CA VAL A 10 15.11 0.25 25.47
C VAL A 10 13.73 0.94 25.52
N ALA A 11 13.67 2.24 25.81
CA ALA A 11 12.43 3.02 25.72
C ALA A 11 12.00 3.29 24.26
N ALA A 12 12.95 3.47 23.33
CA ALA A 12 12.67 3.58 21.90
C ALA A 12 12.22 2.24 21.28
N LEU A 13 12.75 1.10 21.75
CA LEU A 13 12.26 -0.23 21.36
C LEU A 13 10.87 -0.52 21.94
N ALA A 14 10.56 -0.07 23.16
CA ALA A 14 9.25 -0.23 23.77
C ALA A 14 8.14 0.58 23.08
N LEU A 15 8.47 1.74 22.47
CA LEU A 15 7.55 2.53 21.66
C LEU A 15 7.42 2.04 20.20
N ALA A 16 8.40 1.29 19.68
CA ALA A 16 8.29 0.61 18.38
C ALA A 16 7.52 -0.72 18.46
N VAL A 17 7.45 -1.34 19.64
CA VAL A 17 6.61 -2.54 19.91
C VAL A 17 5.15 -2.15 20.20
N ALA A 18 4.89 -0.88 20.53
CA ALA A 18 3.55 -0.38 20.85
C ALA A 18 2.76 0.09 19.62
N SER A 19 2.56 -0.78 18.63
CA SER A 19 1.32 -0.89 17.85
C SER A 19 1.44 -1.98 16.77
N ALA A 20 1.90 -3.17 17.15
CA ALA A 20 1.44 -4.35 16.42
C ALA A 20 -0.01 -4.57 16.87
N GLN A 21 -0.95 -3.80 16.30
CA GLN A 21 -2.35 -4.12 16.48
C GLN A 21 -2.53 -5.49 15.82
N GLU A 22 -2.66 -6.52 16.67
CA GLU A 22 -2.83 -7.89 16.20
C GLU A 22 -4.08 -7.93 15.32
N LEU A 23 -3.97 -8.61 14.18
CA LEU A 23 -5.12 -8.86 13.32
C LEU A 23 -6.21 -9.50 14.17
N SER A 24 -7.48 -9.17 13.88
CA SER A 24 -8.57 -9.95 14.47
C SER A 24 -8.35 -11.44 14.17
N PRO A 25 -8.75 -12.36 15.07
CA PRO A 25 -8.55 -13.79 14.85
C PRO A 25 -9.10 -14.28 13.50
N GLU A 26 -10.20 -13.68 13.05
CA GLU A 26 -10.81 -13.93 11.73
C GLU A 26 -9.88 -13.51 10.59
N LEU A 27 -9.34 -12.30 10.64
CA LEU A 27 -8.40 -11.82 9.62
C LEU A 27 -7.07 -12.58 9.66
N ALA A 28 -6.59 -12.95 10.85
CA ALA A 28 -5.41 -13.77 11.01
C ALA A 28 -5.60 -15.17 10.38
N ALA A 29 -6.80 -15.76 10.54
CA ALA A 29 -7.17 -17.03 9.93
C ALA A 29 -7.22 -16.95 8.39
N ASP A 30 -7.55 -15.79 7.82
CA ASP A 30 -7.53 -15.54 6.38
C ASP A 30 -6.12 -15.27 5.83
N VAL A 31 -5.32 -14.49 6.56
CA VAL A 31 -3.99 -14.03 6.13
C VAL A 31 -2.93 -15.13 6.27
N ALA A 32 -2.90 -15.84 7.39
CA ALA A 32 -1.83 -16.80 7.69
C ALA A 32 -1.70 -17.93 6.65
N PRO A 33 -2.79 -18.53 6.13
CA PRO A 33 -2.70 -19.54 5.07
C PRO A 33 -2.16 -19.00 3.75
N ILE A 34 -2.34 -17.71 3.45
CA ILE A 34 -1.83 -17.08 2.23
C ILE A 34 -0.34 -16.78 2.37
N GLN A 35 0.08 -16.28 3.53
CA GLN A 35 1.49 -16.00 3.80
C GLN A 35 2.34 -17.27 3.94
N ARG A 36 1.77 -18.35 4.49
CA ARG A 36 2.46 -19.63 4.68
C ARG A 36 2.68 -20.40 3.37
N ASP A 37 1.69 -20.39 2.48
CA ASP A 37 1.71 -21.13 1.22
C ASP A 37 1.20 -20.26 0.05
N PRO A 38 1.97 -19.22 -0.33
CA PRO A 38 1.62 -18.37 -1.46
C PRO A 38 1.89 -19.07 -2.79
N SER A 39 1.03 -18.83 -3.78
CA SER A 39 1.33 -19.19 -5.18
C SER A 39 2.44 -18.32 -5.76
N VAL A 40 2.50 -17.05 -5.34
CA VAL A 40 3.53 -16.07 -5.71
C VAL A 40 3.83 -15.20 -4.50
N ARG A 41 5.11 -14.95 -4.23
CA ARG A 41 5.57 -13.92 -3.30
C ARG A 41 6.47 -12.94 -4.05
N CYS A 42 6.16 -11.66 -3.97
CA CYS A 42 6.95 -10.58 -4.54
C CYS A 42 7.27 -9.54 -3.46
N GLU A 43 8.42 -8.89 -3.56
CA GLU A 43 8.81 -7.81 -2.65
C GLU A 43 9.48 -6.71 -3.46
N VAL A 44 9.06 -5.47 -3.21
CA VAL A 44 9.65 -4.27 -3.79
C VAL A 44 10.14 -3.39 -2.65
N ARG A 45 11.39 -2.95 -2.75
CA ARG A 45 11.98 -1.99 -1.82
C ARG A 45 12.28 -0.68 -2.54
N ARG A 46 12.07 0.43 -1.84
CA ARG A 46 12.52 1.77 -2.24
C ARG A 46 13.24 2.40 -1.06
N GLU A 47 14.51 2.71 -1.29
CA GLU A 47 15.35 3.40 -0.33
C GLU A 47 15.36 4.89 -0.65
N GLY A 48 15.28 5.72 0.39
CA GLY A 48 15.52 7.15 0.25
C GLY A 48 14.35 7.96 -0.30
N VAL A 49 13.11 7.47 -0.17
CA VAL A 49 11.89 8.21 -0.56
C VAL A 49 11.82 9.51 0.24
N ARG A 50 11.81 10.66 -0.44
CA ARG A 50 11.82 11.99 0.20
C ARG A 50 10.45 12.34 0.76
N CYS A 51 10.08 11.75 1.88
CA CYS A 51 8.78 11.92 2.50
C CYS A 51 8.84 11.79 4.02
N LYS A 52 8.00 12.53 4.75
CA LYS A 52 7.86 12.33 6.20
C LYS A 52 6.91 11.17 6.48
N PRO A 53 7.10 10.41 7.57
CA PRO A 53 6.21 9.30 7.92
C PRO A 53 4.72 9.70 8.01
N ARG A 54 4.43 10.92 8.47
CA ARG A 54 3.05 11.44 8.58
C ARG A 54 2.34 11.53 7.23
N THR A 55 3.07 11.90 6.18
CA THR A 55 2.51 12.08 4.83
C THR A 55 2.28 10.73 4.19
N TYR A 56 3.25 9.83 4.31
CA TYR A 56 3.11 8.46 3.82
C TYR A 56 1.92 7.75 4.50
N ARG A 57 1.79 7.89 5.83
CA ARG A 57 0.65 7.39 6.59
C ARG A 57 -0.68 8.00 6.14
N PHE A 58 -0.73 9.30 5.88
CA PHE A 58 -1.95 9.96 5.40
C PHE A 58 -2.40 9.37 4.05
N LEU A 59 -1.47 9.17 3.13
CA LEU A 59 -1.77 8.61 1.81
C LEU A 59 -2.23 7.15 1.89
N LEU A 60 -1.54 6.31 2.68
CA LEU A 60 -1.95 4.92 2.90
C LEU A 60 -3.28 4.80 3.64
N GLY A 61 -3.58 5.72 4.56
CA GLY A 61 -4.86 5.77 5.26
C GLY A 61 -6.02 6.30 4.41
N ARG A 62 -5.74 6.79 3.20
CA ARG A 62 -6.73 7.40 2.29
C ARG A 62 -6.45 7.01 0.84
N LEU A 63 -6.35 5.70 0.57
CA LEU A 63 -6.05 5.17 -0.77
C LEU A 63 -6.97 5.70 -1.88
N PRO A 64 -8.31 5.84 -1.69
CA PRO A 64 -9.18 6.47 -2.68
C PRO A 64 -8.75 7.90 -3.05
N LEU A 65 -8.43 8.72 -2.05
CA LEU A 65 -7.93 10.08 -2.26
C LEU A 65 -6.55 10.08 -2.93
N ALA A 66 -5.65 9.17 -2.55
CA ALA A 66 -4.35 9.03 -3.19
C ALA A 66 -4.47 8.66 -4.67
N ALA A 67 -5.40 7.77 -5.03
CA ALA A 67 -5.69 7.42 -6.42
C ALA A 67 -6.24 8.61 -7.21
N LYS A 68 -7.17 9.39 -6.63
CA LYS A 68 -7.67 10.64 -7.23
C LYS A 68 -6.53 11.63 -7.48
N ALA A 69 -5.59 11.75 -6.53
CA ALA A 69 -4.43 12.63 -6.68
C ALA A 69 -3.48 12.15 -7.80
N LEU A 70 -3.26 10.84 -7.93
CA LEU A 70 -2.47 10.28 -9.03
C LEU A 70 -3.09 10.59 -10.40
N ARG A 71 -4.42 10.46 -10.53
CA ARG A 71 -5.15 10.79 -11.75
C ARG A 71 -5.09 12.28 -12.07
N ALA A 72 -5.39 13.12 -11.08
CA ALA A 72 -5.38 14.58 -11.22
C ALA A 72 -3.98 15.14 -11.59
N LEU A 73 -2.91 14.42 -11.25
CA LEU A 73 -1.53 14.76 -11.59
C LEU A 73 -1.03 14.04 -12.86
N GLU A 74 -1.89 13.27 -13.53
CA GLU A 74 -1.55 12.47 -14.72
C GLU A 74 -0.37 11.50 -14.49
N VAL A 75 -0.19 11.02 -13.25
CA VAL A 75 0.88 10.08 -12.89
C VAL A 75 0.44 8.64 -13.17
N ALA A 76 -0.81 8.31 -12.84
CA ALA A 76 -1.37 6.97 -13.02
C ALA A 76 -2.91 6.99 -13.01
N ASP A 77 -3.52 6.03 -13.71
CA ASP A 77 -4.98 5.92 -13.85
C ASP A 77 -5.60 4.83 -12.96
N TYR A 78 -5.08 4.64 -11.75
CA TYR A 78 -5.73 3.72 -10.79
C TYR A 78 -7.10 4.26 -10.40
N ARG A 79 -8.10 3.39 -10.28
CA ARG A 79 -9.39 3.70 -9.66
C ARG A 79 -9.51 2.94 -8.35
N ILE A 80 -9.57 3.69 -7.24
CA ILE A 80 -9.80 3.16 -5.91
C ILE A 80 -11.03 3.83 -5.33
N GLU A 81 -12.02 3.04 -4.93
CA GLU A 81 -13.33 3.53 -4.48
C GLU A 81 -13.73 2.85 -3.18
N ASP A 82 -14.16 3.63 -2.19
CA ASP A 82 -14.71 3.09 -0.95
C ASP A 82 -15.95 2.22 -1.24
N LEU A 83 -16.08 1.13 -0.49
CA LEU A 83 -17.28 0.29 -0.46
C LEU A 83 -18.12 0.62 0.78
N GLU A 84 -19.29 -0.01 0.91
CA GLU A 84 -20.25 0.30 1.97
C GLU A 84 -19.70 0.09 3.38
N ALA A 85 -18.83 -0.91 3.57
CA ALA A 85 -18.27 -1.24 4.87
C ALA A 85 -16.98 -0.44 5.16
N PRO A 86 -16.80 0.08 6.39
CA PRO A 86 -15.58 0.79 6.77
C PRO A 86 -14.31 -0.03 6.53
N GLY A 87 -13.32 0.58 5.90
CA GLY A 87 -12.04 -0.09 5.57
C GLY A 87 -12.12 -1.02 4.36
N GLN A 88 -13.28 -1.13 3.70
CA GLN A 88 -13.41 -1.83 2.42
C GLN A 88 -13.40 -0.85 1.26
N PHE A 89 -12.74 -1.24 0.18
CA PHE A 89 -12.65 -0.47 -1.06
C PHE A 89 -12.42 -1.40 -2.24
N SER A 90 -12.66 -0.95 -3.46
CA SER A 90 -12.24 -1.66 -4.68
C SER A 90 -10.99 -1.01 -5.27
N ILE A 91 -10.17 -1.81 -5.96
CA ILE A 91 -9.06 -1.34 -6.80
C ILE A 91 -9.30 -1.86 -8.22
N ASP A 92 -9.24 -0.97 -9.20
CA ASP A 92 -9.08 -1.26 -10.63
C ASP A 92 -7.83 -0.54 -11.12
N ASP A 93 -6.82 -1.28 -11.58
CA ASP A 93 -5.58 -0.68 -12.08
C ASP A 93 -5.63 -0.28 -13.56
N ARG A 94 -6.79 -0.46 -14.22
CA ARG A 94 -7.03 -0.20 -15.64
C ARG A 94 -6.09 -0.96 -16.59
N ALA A 95 -5.33 -1.92 -16.05
CA ALA A 95 -4.34 -2.72 -16.74
C ALA A 95 -4.56 -4.21 -16.47
N GLY A 96 -5.80 -4.60 -16.18
CA GLY A 96 -6.24 -5.99 -16.03
C GLY A 96 -6.19 -6.53 -14.60
N ALA A 97 -5.92 -5.74 -13.57
CA ALA A 97 -6.09 -6.17 -12.17
C ALA A 97 -7.29 -5.47 -11.53
N PHE A 98 -8.17 -6.28 -10.93
CA PHE A 98 -9.31 -5.80 -10.15
C PHE A 98 -9.42 -6.58 -8.85
N ALA A 99 -9.66 -5.90 -7.73
CA ALA A 99 -9.91 -6.55 -6.45
C ALA A 99 -10.84 -5.75 -5.56
N ASN A 100 -11.64 -6.48 -4.76
CA ASN A 100 -12.25 -5.93 -3.57
C ASN A 100 -11.27 -6.12 -2.41
N CYS A 101 -11.06 -5.06 -1.67
CA CYS A 101 -10.02 -4.93 -0.68
C CYS A 101 -10.60 -4.65 0.69
N GLU A 102 -9.87 -5.09 1.71
CA GLU A 102 -10.11 -4.79 3.10
C GLU A 102 -8.78 -4.39 3.74
N ALA A 103 -8.74 -3.22 4.37
CA ALA A 103 -7.59 -2.71 5.08
C ALA A 103 -7.91 -2.60 6.58
N PRO A 104 -7.57 -3.63 7.39
CA PRO A 104 -7.76 -3.53 8.83
C PRO A 104 -6.91 -2.40 9.42
N PRO A 105 -7.38 -1.74 10.48
CA PRO A 105 -6.58 -0.78 11.23
C PRO A 105 -5.25 -1.41 11.64
N ARG A 106 -4.17 -0.68 11.42
CA ARG A 106 -2.80 -1.07 11.78
C ARG A 106 -2.12 0.07 12.49
N GLY A 107 -1.07 -0.27 13.23
CA GLY A 107 -0.24 0.71 13.90
C GLY A 107 0.58 1.60 12.99
N THR A 108 1.46 2.38 13.60
CA THR A 108 2.36 3.26 12.86
C THR A 108 3.45 2.47 12.14
N GLY A 109 3.71 2.80 10.88
CA GLY A 109 4.82 2.21 10.10
C GLY A 109 4.46 0.95 9.30
N GLU A 110 3.22 0.46 9.40
CA GLU A 110 2.76 -0.71 8.65
C GLU A 110 1.34 -0.51 8.12
N HIS A 111 1.04 -1.09 6.96
CA HIS A 111 -0.29 -1.10 6.36
C HIS A 111 -0.52 -2.44 5.69
N LEU A 112 -1.67 -3.06 5.96
CA LEU A 112 -2.03 -4.36 5.40
C LEU A 112 -3.31 -4.22 4.58
N VAL A 113 -3.32 -4.80 3.38
CA VAL A 113 -4.50 -4.90 2.54
C VAL A 113 -4.71 -6.34 2.14
N ILE A 114 -5.93 -6.85 2.35
CA ILE A 114 -6.37 -8.15 1.84
C ILE A 114 -7.18 -7.88 0.57
N ALA A 115 -6.68 -8.31 -0.57
CA ALA A 115 -7.27 -8.08 -1.88
C ALA A 115 -7.82 -9.38 -2.46
N ARG A 116 -9.14 -9.47 -2.66
CA ARG A 116 -9.82 -10.62 -3.27
C ARG A 116 -10.31 -10.23 -4.65
N GLY A 117 -9.79 -10.87 -5.70
CA GLY A 117 -10.02 -10.37 -7.04
C GLY A 117 -9.48 -11.25 -8.16
N HIS A 118 -9.22 -10.59 -9.30
CA HIS A 118 -8.69 -11.23 -10.48
C HIS A 118 -7.59 -10.44 -11.17
N LEU A 119 -6.79 -11.18 -11.94
CA LEU A 119 -5.78 -10.66 -12.85
C LEU A 119 -6.04 -11.23 -14.25
N ASP A 120 -6.22 -10.34 -15.21
CA ASP A 120 -6.32 -10.61 -16.63
C ASP A 120 -4.94 -10.42 -17.26
N LEU A 121 -4.37 -11.51 -17.80
CA LEU A 121 -3.08 -11.52 -18.48
C LEU A 121 -3.27 -11.84 -19.95
N PRO A 122 -2.46 -11.27 -20.85
CA PRO A 122 -2.46 -11.69 -22.25
C PRO A 122 -2.23 -13.20 -22.35
N LEU A 123 -3.03 -13.88 -23.18
CA LEU A 123 -2.88 -15.29 -23.53
C LEU A 123 -3.11 -16.31 -22.38
N VAL A 124 -3.58 -15.87 -21.21
CA VAL A 124 -3.88 -16.76 -20.09
C VAL A 124 -5.31 -16.50 -19.60
N PRO A 125 -6.07 -17.55 -19.22
CA PRO A 125 -7.38 -17.35 -18.60
C PRO A 125 -7.30 -16.44 -17.38
N ARG A 126 -8.39 -15.71 -17.12
CA ARG A 126 -8.56 -14.87 -15.93
C ARG A 126 -8.14 -15.61 -14.66
N VAL A 127 -7.26 -15.00 -13.89
CA VAL A 127 -6.65 -15.60 -12.71
C VAL A 127 -7.31 -15.06 -11.46
N LEU A 128 -8.10 -15.90 -10.78
CA LEU A 128 -8.76 -15.56 -9.52
C LEU A 128 -7.87 -15.89 -8.32
N GLY A 129 -7.81 -14.99 -7.35
CA GLY A 129 -7.05 -15.24 -6.13
C GLY A 129 -7.24 -14.20 -5.04
N THR A 130 -6.50 -14.43 -3.96
CA THR A 130 -6.41 -13.53 -2.82
C THR A 130 -4.97 -13.08 -2.65
N GLY A 131 -4.74 -11.77 -2.66
CA GLY A 131 -3.49 -11.12 -2.30
C GLY A 131 -3.52 -10.60 -0.87
N VAL A 132 -2.41 -10.73 -0.17
CA VAL A 132 -2.11 -9.99 1.06
C VAL A 132 -0.97 -9.04 0.71
N ILE A 133 -1.21 -7.75 0.83
CA ILE A 133 -0.27 -6.67 0.53
C ILE A 133 0.13 -6.04 1.86
N GLU A 134 1.41 -6.10 2.19
CA GLU A 134 1.96 -5.46 3.37
C GLU A 134 2.93 -4.36 2.94
N VAL A 135 2.65 -3.13 3.35
CA VAL A 135 3.54 -1.98 3.19
C VAL A 135 4.15 -1.66 4.54
N ARG A 136 5.48 -1.71 4.63
CA ARG A 136 6.25 -1.32 5.80
C ARG A 136 7.08 -0.10 5.45
N TYR A 137 7.09 0.89 6.32
CA TYR A 137 7.88 2.10 6.11
C TYR A 137 8.44 2.62 7.43
N ALA A 138 9.67 3.10 7.37
CA ALA A 138 10.35 3.72 8.50
C ALA A 138 11.24 4.86 8.02
N PRO A 139 11.52 5.88 8.86
CA PRO A 139 12.63 6.79 8.61
C PRO A 139 13.92 5.99 8.42
N ARG A 140 14.79 6.46 7.53
CA ARG A 140 16.14 5.92 7.43
C ARG A 140 16.97 6.33 8.64
N GLU A 141 17.88 5.45 9.06
CA GLU A 141 18.79 5.72 10.18
C GLU A 141 19.75 6.88 9.88
N ASP A 142 20.19 7.01 8.62
CA ASP A 142 21.14 8.04 8.18
C ASP A 142 20.47 9.37 7.80
N ASP A 143 19.19 9.36 7.44
CA ASP A 143 18.43 10.55 7.05
C ASP A 143 16.95 10.42 7.46
N PRO A 144 16.55 10.98 8.61
CA PRO A 144 15.17 10.92 9.10
C PRO A 144 14.15 11.63 8.20
N GLN A 145 14.58 12.42 7.21
CA GLN A 145 13.70 13.04 6.21
C GLN A 145 13.41 12.13 5.01
N ARG A 146 14.02 10.94 4.99
CA ARG A 146 13.80 9.92 3.98
C ARG A 146 13.22 8.67 4.59
N LEU A 147 12.38 7.98 3.81
CA LEU A 147 11.84 6.69 4.18
C LEU A 147 12.58 5.56 3.47
N GLN A 148 12.74 4.47 4.19
CA GLN A 148 12.85 3.14 3.63
C GLN A 148 11.44 2.55 3.54
N VAL A 149 11.06 2.07 2.36
CA VAL A 149 9.74 1.48 2.11
C VAL A 149 9.93 0.09 1.55
N ALA A 150 9.24 -0.89 2.14
CA ALA A 150 9.14 -2.25 1.61
C ALA A 150 7.67 -2.59 1.41
N CYS A 151 7.34 -3.10 0.22
CA CYS A 151 6.01 -3.64 -0.07
C CYS A 151 6.14 -5.10 -0.45
N THR A 152 5.49 -5.96 0.33
CA THR A 152 5.46 -7.41 0.11
C THR A 152 4.07 -7.84 -0.28
N VAL A 153 3.97 -8.65 -1.33
CA VAL A 153 2.71 -9.24 -1.78
C VAL A 153 2.82 -10.76 -1.72
N TRP A 154 1.89 -11.37 -0.99
CA TRP A 154 1.64 -12.81 -1.03
C TRP A 154 0.34 -13.05 -1.79
N PHE A 155 0.40 -13.74 -2.91
CA PHE A 155 -0.77 -14.04 -3.73
C PHE A 155 -1.04 -15.53 -3.77
N ARG A 156 -2.29 -15.92 -3.52
CA ARG A 156 -2.75 -17.30 -3.55
C ARG A 156 -3.91 -17.46 -4.52
N LEU A 157 -3.77 -18.41 -5.45
CA LEU A 157 -4.81 -18.76 -6.41
C LEU A 157 -6.01 -19.42 -5.74
N LYS A 158 -7.23 -19.08 -6.18
CA LYS A 158 -8.47 -19.70 -5.68
C LYS A 158 -8.75 -21.07 -6.31
N ASN A 159 -8.37 -21.27 -7.57
CA ASN A 159 -8.72 -22.48 -8.31
C ASN A 159 -7.73 -23.63 -8.00
N ARG A 160 -8.21 -24.64 -7.28
CA ARG A 160 -7.51 -25.92 -7.07
C ARG A 160 -7.21 -26.69 -8.38
N ALA A 161 -7.89 -26.39 -9.49
CA ALA A 161 -7.57 -26.96 -10.81
C ALA A 161 -6.14 -26.58 -11.29
N LEU A 162 -5.60 -25.50 -10.73
CA LEU A 162 -4.21 -25.09 -10.86
C LEU A 162 -3.30 -25.70 -9.77
N HIS A 163 -3.66 -26.80 -9.09
CA HIS A 163 -2.67 -27.55 -8.29
C HIS A 163 -1.52 -28.12 -9.15
N ARG A 164 -1.67 -28.08 -10.48
CA ARG A 164 -0.58 -28.17 -11.45
C ARG A 164 -0.34 -26.80 -12.10
N VAL A 165 -0.16 -25.71 -11.31
CA VAL A 165 0.40 -24.48 -11.89
C VAL A 165 1.72 -24.91 -12.49
N THR A 166 1.82 -24.88 -13.81
CA THR A 166 3.10 -25.17 -14.44
C THR A 166 4.08 -24.11 -13.96
N SER A 167 5.35 -24.48 -13.78
CA SER A 167 6.40 -23.50 -13.44
C SER A 167 6.42 -22.31 -14.43
N ALA A 168 5.89 -22.49 -15.64
CA ALA A 168 5.69 -21.42 -16.62
C ALA A 168 4.62 -20.40 -16.17
N LEU A 169 3.42 -20.85 -15.75
CA LEU A 169 2.37 -19.95 -15.29
C LEU A 169 2.75 -19.24 -13.97
N GLN A 170 3.40 -19.94 -13.03
CA GLN A 170 3.96 -19.31 -11.83
C GLN A 170 4.93 -18.18 -12.21
N ARG A 171 5.89 -18.44 -13.11
CA ARG A 171 6.83 -17.41 -13.57
C ARG A 171 6.14 -16.23 -14.24
N LEU A 172 5.11 -16.49 -15.05
CA LEU A 172 4.34 -15.43 -15.69
C LEU A 172 3.61 -14.56 -14.64
N LEU A 173 2.93 -15.20 -13.68
CA LEU A 173 2.25 -14.52 -12.59
C LEU A 173 3.22 -13.72 -11.72
N SER A 174 4.35 -14.29 -11.34
CA SER A 174 5.40 -13.59 -10.60
C SER A 174 5.86 -12.34 -11.33
N ARG A 175 6.14 -12.43 -12.63
CA ARG A 175 6.55 -11.26 -13.44
C ARG A 175 5.45 -10.20 -13.52
N ALA A 176 4.21 -10.62 -13.75
CA ALA A 176 3.09 -9.69 -13.84
C ALA A 176 2.83 -8.97 -12.52
N ILE A 177 2.79 -9.71 -11.41
CA ILE A 177 2.60 -9.15 -10.06
C ILE A 177 3.78 -8.26 -9.68
N GLN A 178 5.02 -8.69 -9.95
CA GLN A 178 6.21 -7.87 -9.71
C GLN A 178 6.16 -6.56 -10.47
N GLY A 179 5.85 -6.59 -11.78
CA GLY A 179 5.76 -5.38 -12.59
C GLY A 179 4.68 -4.41 -12.11
N LYS A 180 3.50 -4.92 -11.75
CA LYS A 180 2.41 -4.10 -11.17
C LYS A 180 2.81 -3.52 -9.81
N LEU A 181 3.47 -4.31 -8.97
CA LEU A 181 3.96 -3.88 -7.66
C LEU A 181 5.03 -2.79 -7.77
N ASP A 182 5.99 -2.96 -8.69
CA ASP A 182 7.03 -1.96 -8.95
C ASP A 182 6.44 -0.64 -9.46
N ALA A 183 5.44 -0.70 -10.37
CA ALA A 183 4.73 0.46 -10.87
C ALA A 183 3.92 1.16 -9.75
N LEU A 184 3.15 0.40 -8.98
CA LEU A 184 2.38 0.92 -7.85
C LEU A 184 3.26 1.67 -6.85
N ILE A 185 4.38 1.06 -6.45
CA ILE A 185 5.31 1.67 -5.50
C ILE A 185 6.03 2.87 -6.12
N GLY A 186 6.35 2.83 -7.41
CA GLY A 186 6.86 3.98 -8.16
C GLY A 186 5.90 5.16 -8.12
N HIS A 187 4.63 4.95 -8.48
CA HIS A 187 3.60 5.99 -8.49
C HIS A 187 3.32 6.54 -7.08
N ALA A 188 3.23 5.67 -6.08
CA ALA A 188 3.05 6.06 -4.69
C ALA A 188 4.23 6.91 -4.16
N THR A 189 5.46 6.54 -4.53
CA THR A 189 6.68 7.31 -4.21
C THR A 189 6.61 8.70 -4.85
N THR A 190 6.33 8.77 -6.15
CA THR A 190 6.18 10.04 -6.87
C THR A 190 5.14 10.96 -6.22
N LEU A 191 3.97 10.41 -5.87
CA LEU A 191 2.93 11.18 -5.19
C LEU A 191 3.39 11.67 -3.82
N ALA A 192 3.98 10.79 -3.00
CA ALA A 192 4.43 11.14 -1.66
C ALA A 192 5.47 12.27 -1.66
N GLU A 193 6.45 12.20 -2.56
CA GLU A 193 7.47 13.24 -2.72
C GLU A 193 6.86 14.55 -3.25
N ARG A 194 5.89 14.48 -4.16
CA ARG A 194 5.19 15.66 -4.69
C ARG A 194 4.34 16.36 -3.63
N VAL A 195 3.65 15.61 -2.77
CA VAL A 195 2.89 16.16 -1.63
C VAL A 195 3.81 16.90 -0.67
N GLU A 196 5.00 16.37 -0.39
CA GLU A 196 5.96 17.02 0.52
C GLU A 196 6.61 18.26 -0.09
N ARG A 197 6.96 18.21 -1.37
CA ARG A 197 7.63 19.33 -2.04
C ARG A 197 6.67 20.46 -2.38
N GLU A 198 5.48 20.13 -2.88
CA GLU A 198 4.53 21.08 -3.47
C GLU A 198 3.07 20.76 -3.08
N PRO A 199 2.71 20.80 -1.78
CA PRO A 199 1.39 20.38 -1.32
C PRO A 199 0.25 21.19 -1.93
N LEU A 200 0.47 22.48 -2.20
CA LEU A 200 -0.54 23.35 -2.82
C LEU A 200 -0.82 22.96 -4.28
N VAL A 201 0.20 22.52 -5.03
CA VAL A 201 0.03 22.07 -6.42
C VAL A 201 -0.86 20.83 -6.47
N VAL A 202 -0.61 19.87 -5.59
CA VAL A 202 -1.44 18.65 -5.48
C VAL A 202 -2.87 19.00 -5.07
N TYR A 203 -3.07 19.91 -4.11
CA TYR A 203 -4.41 20.37 -3.72
C TYR A 203 -5.15 21.01 -4.90
N ARG A 204 -4.50 21.89 -5.67
CA ARG A 204 -5.11 22.54 -6.84
C ARG A 204 -5.43 21.54 -7.95
N ALA A 205 -4.60 20.54 -8.15
CA ALA A 205 -4.89 19.45 -9.09
C ALA A 205 -6.14 18.68 -8.67
N LEU A 206 -6.24 18.28 -7.39
CA LEU A 206 -7.42 17.60 -6.84
C LEU A 206 -8.69 18.45 -6.98
N GLU A 207 -8.61 19.75 -6.68
CA GLU A 207 -9.73 20.70 -6.79
C GLU A 207 -10.17 20.88 -8.26
N ALA A 208 -9.22 21.02 -9.19
CA ALA A 208 -9.50 21.19 -10.61
C ALA A 208 -10.09 19.92 -11.25
N GLY A 209 -9.64 18.73 -10.82
CA GLY A 209 -10.12 17.45 -11.31
C GLY A 209 -11.56 17.13 -10.93
N LYS A 210 -12.12 17.79 -9.89
CA LYS A 210 -13.51 17.61 -9.40
C LYS A 210 -13.88 16.18 -8.97
N GLU A 211 -12.91 15.28 -8.84
CA GLU A 211 -13.13 13.91 -8.38
C GLU A 211 -13.03 13.77 -6.85
N ALA A 212 -12.40 14.73 -6.17
CA ALA A 212 -12.31 14.78 -4.72
C ALA A 212 -13.53 15.48 -4.11
N SER A 213 -14.10 14.89 -3.05
CA SER A 213 -15.19 15.49 -2.30
C SER A 213 -14.70 16.70 -1.50
N ALA A 214 -15.64 17.56 -1.08
CA ALA A 214 -15.31 18.69 -0.21
C ALA A 214 -14.67 18.23 1.12
N GLU A 215 -15.08 17.07 1.64
CA GLU A 215 -14.50 16.50 2.85
C GLU A 215 -13.04 16.04 2.63
N GLU A 216 -12.77 15.38 1.51
CA GLU A 216 -11.42 14.96 1.14
C GLU A 216 -10.48 16.14 0.95
N LEU A 217 -10.93 17.18 0.24
CA LEU A 217 -10.19 18.43 0.06
C LEU A 217 -9.92 19.12 1.40
N ALA A 218 -10.92 19.19 2.28
CA ALA A 218 -10.76 19.76 3.61
C ALA A 218 -9.77 18.95 4.47
N ALA A 219 -9.81 17.62 4.39
CA ALA A 219 -8.88 16.73 5.08
C ALA A 219 -7.44 16.92 4.59
N TYR A 220 -7.24 17.00 3.27
CA TYR A 220 -5.94 17.28 2.67
C TYR A 220 -5.41 18.65 3.12
N ARG A 221 -6.25 19.70 3.04
CA ARG A 221 -5.89 21.06 3.44
C ARG A 221 -5.44 21.11 4.92
N ARG A 222 -6.18 20.46 5.82
CA ARG A 222 -5.81 20.36 7.24
C ARG A 222 -4.47 19.65 7.45
N ALA A 223 -4.19 18.61 6.66
CA ALA A 223 -2.95 17.85 6.80
C ALA A 223 -1.70 18.61 6.31
N PHE A 224 -1.82 19.37 5.22
CA PHE A 224 -0.64 19.86 4.49
C PHE A 224 -0.56 21.37 4.27
N LEU A 225 -1.66 22.12 4.39
CA LEU A 225 -1.70 23.55 4.06
C LEU A 225 -1.99 24.47 5.25
N VAL A 226 -2.51 23.92 6.35
CA VAL A 226 -2.74 24.64 7.60
C VAL A 226 -1.70 24.15 8.60
N GLN A 227 -0.49 24.69 8.52
CA GLN A 227 0.59 24.44 9.49
C GLN A 227 1.05 25.77 10.08
#